data_AF-M1EHA7-F1
#
_entry.id   AF-M1EHA7-F1
#
_cell.length_a   1.000
_cell.length_b   1.000
_cell.length_c   1.000
_cell.angle_alpha   90.00
_cell.angle_beta   90.00
_cell.angle_gamma   90.00
#
_symmetry.space_group_name_H-M   'P 1'
#
loop_
_entity.id
_entity.type
_entity.pdbx_description
1 polymer ?
#
loop_
_entity_poly.entity_id
_entity_poly.type
_entity_poly.pdbx_seq_one_letter_code
_entity_poly.pdbx_strand_id
1 'polypeptide(L)' 'RRPWYIQGAASPKDMLILVDVSGSVSGLTLKLIRTSVSEMLETLSDDDFVNVASFNSNAQDVSCFQHLV' A
#
# COMPACT_ATOMS: atom_id res chain seq x y z
N ARG A 1 10.67 19.50 -19.93
CA ARG A 1 9.42 19.29 -19.14
C ARG A 1 9.46 20.29 -17.99
N ARG A 2 8.38 21.03 -17.70
CA ARG A 2 8.34 22.05 -16.63
C ARG A 2 8.04 21.36 -15.29
N PRO A 3 9.02 21.20 -14.38
CA PRO A 3 8.87 20.35 -13.19
C PRO A 3 7.84 20.89 -12.19
N TRP A 4 7.69 22.22 -12.13
CA TRP A 4 6.87 22.91 -11.15
C TRP A 4 5.37 22.56 -11.20
N TYR A 5 4.81 22.28 -12.38
CA TYR A 5 3.40 21.87 -12.50
C TYR A 5 3.20 20.40 -12.16
N ILE A 6 4.23 19.56 -12.37
CA ILE A 6 4.18 18.13 -12.09
C ILE A 6 4.30 17.89 -10.58
N GLN A 7 5.24 18.58 -9.91
CA GLN A 7 5.44 18.47 -8.46
C GLN A 7 4.36 19.19 -7.65
N GLY A 8 3.75 20.27 -8.19
CA GLY A 8 2.62 20.93 -7.53
C GLY A 8 1.32 20.09 -7.55
N ALA A 9 1.18 19.17 -8.51
CA ALA A 9 0.05 18.24 -8.60
C ALA A 9 0.32 16.91 -7.87
N ALA A 10 1.58 16.54 -7.67
CA ALA A 10 2.01 15.32 -6.97
C ALA A 10 2.75 15.68 -5.68
N SER A 11 2.01 16.19 -4.69
CA SER A 11 2.54 16.28 -3.32
C SER A 11 2.84 14.86 -2.79
N PRO A 12 3.93 14.69 -2.01
CA PRO A 12 4.17 13.48 -1.23
C PRO A 12 2.92 13.08 -0.45
N LYS A 13 2.56 11.80 -0.50
CA LYS A 13 1.46 11.20 0.26
C LYS A 13 2.02 10.26 1.31
N ASP A 14 1.49 10.36 2.53
CA ASP A 14 1.73 9.40 3.62
C ASP A 14 0.53 8.47 3.75
N MET A 15 0.71 7.17 3.53
CA MET A 15 -0.38 6.19 3.49
C MET A 15 -0.12 4.95 4.36
N LEU A 16 -1.16 4.47 5.04
CA LEU A 16 -1.16 3.20 5.78
C LEU A 16 -2.25 2.29 5.23
N ILE A 17 -1.85 1.12 4.73
CA ILE A 17 -2.76 0.11 4.19
C ILE A 17 -2.90 -1.02 5.21
N LEU A 18 -4.12 -1.23 5.72
CA LEU A 18 -4.44 -2.31 6.64
C LEU A 18 -5.17 -3.44 5.91
N VAL A 19 -4.54 -4.60 5.81
CA VAL A 19 -5.08 -5.78 5.13
C VAL A 19 -5.67 -6.74 6.16
N ASP A 20 -6.98 -6.97 6.09
CA ASP A 20 -7.64 -7.99 6.92
C ASP A 20 -7.25 -9.40 6.43
N VAL A 21 -6.71 -10.20 7.34
CA VAL A 21 -6.38 -11.62 7.14
C VAL A 21 -7.15 -12.53 8.10
N SER A 22 -8.27 -12.03 8.64
CA SER A 22 -9.25 -12.81 9.40
C SER A 22 -9.84 -13.94 8.56
N GLY A 23 -10.46 -14.92 9.23
CA GLY A 23 -11.08 -16.08 8.57
C GLY A 23 -12.21 -15.72 7.59
N SER A 24 -12.70 -14.48 7.60
CA SER A 24 -13.70 -13.98 6.63
C SER A 24 -13.11 -13.71 5.25
N VAL A 25 -11.80 -13.42 5.18
CA VAL A 25 -11.08 -13.13 3.95
C VAL A 25 -10.48 -14.41 3.39
N SER A 26 -11.25 -15.12 2.56
CA SER A 26 -10.86 -16.42 2.01
C SER A 26 -10.46 -16.36 0.54
N GLY A 27 -9.43 -17.11 0.16
CA GLY A 27 -9.06 -17.49 -1.21
C GLY A 27 -9.12 -16.36 -2.25
N LEU A 28 -10.27 -16.25 -2.92
CA LEU A 28 -10.52 -15.27 -3.97
C LEU A 28 -10.51 -13.83 -3.44
N THR A 29 -11.13 -13.57 -2.29
CA THR A 29 -11.18 -12.23 -1.69
C THR A 29 -9.79 -11.74 -1.31
N LEU A 30 -8.97 -12.63 -0.72
CA LEU A 30 -7.57 -12.31 -0.41
C LEU A 30 -6.77 -12.00 -1.67
N LYS A 31 -7.00 -12.76 -2.76
CA LYS A 31 -6.34 -12.53 -4.05
C LYS A 31 -6.75 -11.18 -4.63
N LEU A 32 -8.04 -10.84 -4.62
CA LEU A 32 -8.54 -9.55 -5.10
C LEU A 32 -7.98 -8.38 -4.28
N ILE A 33 -7.94 -8.50 -2.95
CA ILE A 33 -7.35 -7.48 -2.08
C ILE A 33 -5.86 -7.31 -2.41
N ARG A 34 -5.09 -8.40 -2.54
CA ARG A 34 -3.66 -8.33 -2.90
C ARG A 34 -3.44 -7.70 -4.26
N THR A 35 -4.21 -8.09 -5.27
CA THR A 35 -4.11 -7.49 -6.61
C THR A 35 -4.46 -6.00 -6.56
N SER A 36 -5.53 -5.61 -5.87
CA SER A 36 -5.91 -4.20 -5.72
C SER A 36 -4.82 -3.38 -5.03
N VAL A 37 -4.22 -3.91 -3.95
CA VAL A 37 -3.11 -3.22 -3.25
C VAL A 37 -1.89 -3.12 -4.17
N SER A 38 -1.57 -4.15 -4.94
CA SER A 38 -0.46 -4.13 -5.92
C SER A 38 -0.66 -3.03 -6.97
N GLU A 39 -1.83 -2.98 -7.59
CA GLU A 39 -2.17 -1.96 -8.59
C GLU A 39 -2.15 -0.55 -7.99
N MET A 40 -2.60 -0.38 -6.74
CA MET A 40 -2.50 0.91 -6.04
C MET A 40 -1.04 1.34 -5.82
N LEU A 41 -0.17 0.41 -5.41
CA LEU A 41 1.25 0.68 -5.19
C LEU A 41 1.97 1.06 -6.49
N GLU A 42 1.57 0.48 -7.63
CA GLU A 42 2.11 0.83 -8.95
C GLU A 42 1.78 2.26 -9.40
N THR A 43 0.78 2.91 -8.79
CA THR A 43 0.42 4.31 -9.09
C THR A 43 1.19 5.34 -8.26
N LEU A 44 1.97 4.90 -7.26
CA LEU A 44 2.71 5.78 -6.38
C LEU A 44 4.03 6.24 -7.00
N SER A 45 4.42 7.45 -6.62
CA SER A 45 5.69 8.05 -7.05
C SER A 45 6.78 7.78 -6.02
N ASP A 46 8.05 7.95 -6.41
CA ASP A 46 9.23 7.78 -5.52
C ASP A 46 9.19 8.64 -4.25
N ASP A 47 8.39 9.72 -4.25
CA ASP A 47 8.25 10.66 -3.13
C ASP A 47 7.09 10.30 -2.18
N ASP A 48 6.36 9.20 -2.43
CA ASP A 48 5.24 8.75 -1.60
C ASP A 48 5.70 7.73 -0.54
N PHE A 49 5.25 7.89 0.71
CA PHE A 49 5.52 6.96 1.80
C PHE A 49 4.32 6.06 2.05
N VAL A 50 4.55 4.75 2.02
CA VAL A 50 3.51 3.75 2.25
C VAL A 50 3.99 2.68 3.22
N ASN A 51 3.12 2.32 4.16
CA ASN A 51 3.32 1.16 5.03
C ASN A 51 2.11 0.23 4.90
N VAL A 52 2.35 -1.08 4.86
CA VAL A 52 1.30 -2.09 4.74
C VAL A 52 1.38 -3.02 5.94
N ALA A 53 0.29 -3.14 6.69
CA ALA A 53 0.20 -4.06 7.82
C ALA A 53 -1.00 -5.01 7.63
N SER A 54 -0.81 -6.26 8.01
CA SER A 54 -1.88 -7.27 8.04
C SER A 54 -2.43 -7.41 9.45
N PHE A 55 -3.74 -7.62 9.59
CA PHE A 55 -4.35 -7.80 10.91
C PHE A 55 -5.36 -8.95 10.94
N ASN A 56 -5.46 -9.60 12.09
CA ASN A 56 -6.54 -10.52 12.44
C ASN A 56 -7.01 -10.21 13.87
N SER A 57 -6.19 -10.52 14.86
CA SER A 57 -6.38 -10.10 16.27
C SER A 57 -5.36 -9.05 16.72
N ASN A 58 -4.16 -9.07 16.12
CA ASN A 58 -3.13 -8.05 16.27
C ASN A 58 -2.65 -7.63 14.87
N ALA A 59 -2.20 -6.40 14.74
CA ALA A 59 -1.55 -5.92 13.52
C ALA A 59 -0.10 -6.41 13.48
N GLN A 60 0.32 -6.94 12.33
CA GLN A 60 1.69 -7.32 12.04
C GLN A 60 2.11 -6.72 10.70
N ASP A 61 3.32 -6.20 10.66
CA ASP A 61 3.94 -5.73 9.42
C ASP A 61 4.04 -6.90 8.42
N VAL A 62 3.73 -6.63 7.16
CA VAL A 62 3.82 -7.63 6.10
C VAL A 62 5.28 -7.76 5.70
N SER A 63 5.86 -8.96 5.85
CA SER A 63 7.30 -9.21 5.71
C SER A 63 7.95 -8.75 4.39
N CYS A 64 7.16 -8.46 3.36
CA CYS A 64 7.65 -7.93 2.09
C CYS A 64 8.00 -6.43 2.10
N PHE A 65 7.63 -5.68 3.15
CA PHE A 65 7.83 -4.22 3.25
C PHE A 65 8.87 -3.78 4.29
N GLN A 66 9.68 -4.70 4.83
CA GLN A 66 10.72 -4.38 5.81
C GLN A 66 11.83 -3.44 5.28
N HIS A 67 11.87 -3.17 3.97
CA HIS A 67 12.83 -2.32 3.29
C HIS A 67 12.18 -1.44 2.20
N LEU A 68 11.16 -0.66 2.55
CA LEU A 68 10.93 0.60 1.83
C LEU A 68 11.55 1.72 2.68
N VAL A 69 12.78 2.09 2.31
CA VAL A 69 13.56 3.18 2.89
C VAL A 69 13.83 4.20 1.80
#